data_AF-A0AAD7QT03-F1
#
_entry.id   AF-A0AAD7QT03-F1
#
_cell.length_a   1.000
_cell.length_b   1.000
_cell.length_c   1.000
_cell.angle_alpha   90.00
_cell.angle_beta   90.00
_cell.angle_gamma   90.00
#
_symmetry.space_group_name_H-M   'P 1'
#
loop_
_entity.id
_entity.type
_entity.pdbx_description
1 polymer ?
#
loop_
_entity_poly.entity_id
_entity_poly.type
_entity_poly.pdbx_seq_one_letter_code
_entity_poly.pdbx_strand_id
1 'polypeptide(L)'
;MAANRSLGRDVHFYDISRQDQALGGLMLTPSITKRTFLFALGILIVSAHPYDVYLRGTDTPVRPTDEPLQAGKYDIKPDSPYGRVFITNEWCITRILSQTVSGRDEAFRQRVRERDRKCVITGVANPDRLVALNDWSSYHAAHIFPLSGEDWFIRNSFSRWSTNRAGERDTGINSCQNGLLMLSHIHEKFDNFSISINPDDNYRIITFRDDVFNVGGRLLDPVCRDPSDENSVRDELLRWHFRQAVLANIRRDFPPGSDMVGEIRNGPDAVKRMEAELFSRLGGLSLT
;
A
#
# COMPACT_ATOMS: atom_id res chain seq x y z
N MET A 1 5.47 -13.83 -0.62
CA MET A 1 5.64 -12.59 -1.40
C MET A 1 6.03 -12.93 -2.84
N ALA A 2 5.76 -12.06 -3.81
CA ALA A 2 6.22 -12.28 -5.19
C ALA A 2 7.76 -12.28 -5.27
N ALA A 3 8.33 -13.22 -6.02
CA ALA A 3 9.76 -13.57 -5.97
C ALA A 3 10.75 -12.49 -6.44
N ASN A 4 10.30 -11.42 -7.10
CA ASN A 4 11.10 -10.23 -7.40
C ASN A 4 10.21 -9.08 -7.89
N ARG A 5 10.06 -7.99 -7.10
CA ARG A 5 9.21 -6.83 -7.47
C ARG A 5 9.88 -5.86 -8.46
N SER A 6 11.19 -6.02 -8.70
CA SER A 6 11.90 -5.24 -9.70
C SER A 6 11.67 -5.71 -11.14
N LEU A 7 11.16 -6.94 -11.34
CA LEU A 7 10.83 -7.46 -12.66
C LEU A 7 9.63 -6.75 -13.26
N GLY A 8 9.77 -6.34 -14.53
CA GLY A 8 8.72 -5.71 -15.32
C GLY A 8 8.56 -4.20 -15.07
N ARG A 9 9.58 -3.52 -14.54
CA ARG A 9 9.55 -2.05 -14.42
C ARG A 9 9.79 -1.40 -15.78
N ASP A 10 8.90 -0.49 -16.17
CA ASP A 10 9.00 0.32 -17.39
C ASP A 10 9.63 1.69 -17.13
N VAL A 11 9.59 2.11 -15.86
CA VAL A 11 10.08 3.40 -15.40
C VAL A 11 11.17 3.20 -14.36
N HIS A 12 12.26 3.93 -14.53
CA HIS A 12 13.38 3.97 -13.59
C HIS A 12 13.75 5.41 -13.28
N PHE A 13 14.12 5.70 -12.05
CA PHE A 13 14.55 7.05 -11.67
C PHE A 13 15.92 7.06 -11.01
N TYR A 14 16.65 8.14 -11.24
CA TYR A 14 18.08 8.30 -10.93
C TYR A 14 18.33 9.65 -10.26
N ASP A 15 19.40 9.72 -9.48
CA ASP A 15 20.02 11.01 -9.17
C ASP A 15 20.71 11.48 -10.45
N ILE A 16 20.47 12.73 -10.87
CA ILE A 16 21.08 13.27 -12.09
C ILE A 16 22.62 13.23 -12.06
N SER A 17 23.22 13.28 -10.86
CA SER A 17 24.67 13.18 -10.65
C SER A 17 25.20 11.74 -10.71
N ARG A 18 24.32 10.73 -10.63
CA ARG A 18 24.65 9.30 -10.59
C ARG A 18 23.66 8.49 -11.44
N GLN A 19 23.93 8.45 -12.74
CA GLN A 19 23.03 7.82 -13.71
C GLN A 19 23.31 6.32 -13.96
N ASP A 20 24.36 5.79 -13.35
CA ASP A 20 24.77 4.39 -13.44
C ASP A 20 23.91 3.46 -12.57
N GLN A 21 23.32 3.99 -11.50
CA GLN A 21 22.54 3.22 -10.54
C GLN A 21 21.15 3.82 -10.31
N ALA A 22 20.10 3.07 -10.66
CA ALA A 22 18.74 3.50 -10.38
C ALA A 22 18.51 3.60 -8.86
N LEU A 23 17.79 4.63 -8.44
CA LEU A 23 17.30 4.81 -7.07
C LEU A 23 16.03 3.99 -6.81
N GLY A 24 15.30 3.65 -7.88
CA GLY A 24 14.10 2.83 -7.86
C GLY A 24 13.44 2.78 -9.23
N GLY A 25 12.21 2.30 -9.28
CA GLY A 25 11.43 2.23 -10.51
C GLY A 25 10.08 1.58 -10.29
N LEU A 26 9.20 1.64 -11.27
CA LEU A 26 7.85 1.07 -11.17
C LEU A 26 7.39 0.49 -12.50
N MET A 27 6.42 -0.41 -12.42
CA MET A 27 5.68 -0.93 -13.56
C MET A 27 4.58 0.06 -13.91
N LEU A 28 4.45 0.42 -15.19
CA LEU A 28 3.36 1.27 -15.63
C LEU A 28 2.06 0.47 -15.65
N THR A 29 1.02 1.08 -15.13
CA THR A 29 -0.36 0.60 -15.24
C THR A 29 -1.24 1.75 -15.70
N PRO A 30 -2.46 1.48 -16.20
CA PRO A 30 -3.39 2.54 -16.58
C PRO A 30 -3.69 3.55 -15.46
N SER A 31 -3.47 3.17 -14.20
CA SER A 31 -3.67 4.04 -13.03
C SER A 31 -2.51 4.99 -12.71
N ILE A 32 -1.34 4.77 -13.31
CA ILE A 32 -0.15 5.59 -13.01
C ILE A 32 -0.14 6.85 -13.89
N THR A 33 -0.39 7.98 -13.24
CA THR A 33 -0.26 9.32 -13.82
C THR A 33 1.04 10.00 -13.38
N LYS A 34 1.37 11.13 -14.02
CA LYS A 34 2.48 11.99 -13.58
C LYS A 34 2.30 12.45 -12.13
N ARG A 35 1.07 12.77 -11.71
CA ARG A 35 0.73 13.10 -10.31
C ARG A 35 1.06 11.95 -9.36
N THR A 36 0.59 10.74 -9.64
CA THR A 36 0.84 9.55 -8.81
C THR A 36 2.34 9.28 -8.67
N PHE A 37 3.09 9.41 -9.77
CA PHE A 37 4.54 9.24 -9.76
C PHE A 37 5.25 10.25 -8.88
N LEU A 38 4.97 11.55 -9.04
CA LEU A 38 5.60 12.60 -8.24
C LEU A 38 5.24 12.48 -6.75
N PHE A 39 4.00 12.10 -6.43
CA PHE A 39 3.58 11.83 -5.06
C PHE A 39 4.34 10.63 -4.46
N ALA A 40 4.49 9.54 -5.21
CA ALA A 40 5.29 8.40 -4.79
C ALA A 40 6.77 8.77 -4.57
N LEU A 41 7.34 9.64 -5.41
CA LEU A 41 8.69 10.16 -5.19
C LEU A 41 8.77 11.01 -3.91
N GLY A 42 7.76 11.81 -3.58
CA GLY A 42 7.70 12.55 -2.32
C GLY A 42 7.64 11.66 -1.07
N ILE A 43 7.17 10.42 -1.19
CA ILE A 43 7.25 9.40 -0.13
C ILE A 43 8.68 8.86 0.01
N LEU A 44 9.34 8.63 -1.13
CA LEU A 44 10.60 7.89 -1.21
C LEU A 44 11.84 8.77 -1.04
N ILE A 45 11.82 9.98 -1.57
CA ILE A 45 12.99 10.85 -1.64
C ILE A 45 13.06 11.70 -0.39
N VAL A 46 14.18 11.61 0.30
CA VAL A 46 14.58 12.50 1.38
C VAL A 46 15.58 13.50 0.80
N SER A 47 15.21 14.78 0.83
CA SER A 47 16.05 15.87 0.35
C SER A 47 15.90 17.09 1.26
N ALA A 48 17.01 17.78 1.52
CA ALA A 48 17.01 19.06 2.24
C ALA A 48 16.63 20.25 1.34
N HIS A 49 16.59 20.04 0.03
CA HIS A 49 16.29 21.07 -0.97
C HIS A 49 15.17 20.59 -1.91
N PRO A 50 14.39 21.51 -2.49
CA PRO A 50 13.49 21.17 -3.58
C PRO A 50 14.24 20.51 -4.74
N TYR A 51 13.51 19.71 -5.51
CA TYR A 51 14.02 19.04 -6.69
C TYR A 51 12.94 19.01 -7.76
N ASP A 52 13.36 19.06 -9.00
CA ASP A 52 12.53 18.77 -10.16
C ASP A 52 12.86 17.37 -10.72
N VAL A 53 11.91 16.80 -11.45
CA VAL A 53 12.03 15.48 -12.07
C VAL A 53 11.87 15.63 -13.57
N TYR A 54 12.76 15.05 -14.35
CA TYR A 54 12.78 15.17 -15.81
C TYR A 54 12.72 13.80 -16.45
N LEU A 55 11.96 13.65 -17.55
CA LEU A 55 12.18 12.50 -18.43
C LEU A 55 13.52 12.72 -19.14
N ARG A 56 14.41 11.73 -19.09
CA ARG A 56 15.76 11.86 -19.65
C ARG A 56 15.71 12.22 -21.13
N GLY A 57 16.48 13.24 -21.50
CA GLY A 57 16.49 13.80 -22.86
C GLY A 57 15.42 14.88 -23.11
N THR A 58 14.66 15.27 -22.08
CA THR A 58 13.73 16.40 -22.13
C THR A 58 14.20 17.53 -21.22
N ASP A 59 13.88 18.77 -21.59
CA ASP A 59 14.23 19.97 -20.82
C ASP A 59 13.07 20.49 -19.96
N THR A 60 11.90 19.84 -20.02
CA THR A 60 10.71 20.25 -19.27
C THR A 60 10.51 19.35 -18.06
N PRO A 61 10.41 19.92 -16.85
CA PRO A 61 10.15 19.11 -15.66
C PRO A 61 8.74 18.50 -15.71
N VAL A 62 8.62 17.29 -15.19
CA VAL A 62 7.36 16.59 -15.01
C VAL A 62 6.50 17.38 -14.03
N ARG A 63 5.27 17.72 -14.44
CA ARG A 63 4.29 18.40 -13.58
C ARG A 63 3.21 17.44 -13.10
N PRO A 64 2.61 17.69 -11.93
CA PRO A 64 1.61 16.79 -11.34
C PRO A 64 0.27 16.92 -12.06
N THR A 65 0.13 16.21 -13.18
CA THR A 65 -1.10 16.14 -13.99
C THR A 65 -1.68 14.73 -13.98
N ASP A 66 -2.94 14.60 -14.40
CA ASP A 66 -3.63 13.32 -14.60
C ASP A 66 -3.25 12.62 -15.91
N GLU A 67 -2.29 13.16 -16.65
CA GLU A 67 -1.77 12.51 -17.84
C GLU A 67 -1.03 11.21 -17.48
N PRO A 68 -1.16 10.15 -18.28
CA PRO A 68 -0.38 8.93 -18.11
C PRO A 68 1.12 9.21 -18.04
N LEU A 69 1.81 8.50 -17.16
CA LEU A 69 3.27 8.54 -17.10
C LEU A 69 3.86 7.79 -18.30
N GLN A 70 4.94 8.32 -18.89
CA GLN A 70 5.63 7.67 -20.00
C GLN A 70 6.69 6.70 -19.48
N ALA A 71 6.91 5.61 -20.22
CA ALA A 71 8.02 4.69 -19.96
C ALA A 71 9.36 5.40 -20.15
N GLY A 72 10.38 5.00 -19.40
CA GLY A 72 11.73 5.51 -19.57
C GLY A 72 12.48 5.82 -18.28
N LYS A 73 13.57 6.58 -18.44
CA LYS A 73 14.46 6.95 -17.35
C LYS A 73 14.17 8.39 -16.93
N TYR A 74 13.99 8.60 -15.63
CA TYR A 74 13.72 9.91 -15.06
C TYR A 74 14.89 10.37 -14.20
N ASP A 75 15.32 11.61 -14.38
CA ASP A 75 16.40 12.22 -13.65
C ASP A 75 15.83 13.17 -12.59
N ILE A 76 16.19 12.93 -11.33
CA ILE A 76 15.87 13.79 -10.20
C ILE A 76 17.01 14.79 -10.05
N LYS A 77 16.68 16.07 -10.17
CA LYS A 77 17.63 17.16 -10.13
C LYS A 77 17.29 18.09 -8.96
N PRO A 78 18.12 18.13 -7.91
CA PRO A 78 18.00 19.14 -6.87
C PRO A 78 18.22 20.54 -7.43
N ASP A 79 17.49 21.53 -6.90
CA ASP A 79 17.59 22.93 -7.36
C ASP A 79 18.90 23.59 -6.90
N SER A 80 19.55 23.02 -5.89
CA SER A 80 20.83 23.48 -5.35
C SER A 80 21.99 22.63 -5.90
N PRO A 81 23.14 23.25 -6.26
CA PRO A 81 24.34 22.51 -6.67
C PRO A 81 24.91 21.61 -5.55
N TYR A 82 24.58 21.92 -4.29
CA TYR A 82 24.90 21.10 -3.11
C TYR A 82 23.75 20.20 -2.68
N GLY A 83 22.62 20.25 -3.40
CA GLY A 83 21.48 19.39 -3.16
C GLY A 83 21.88 17.92 -3.29
N ARG A 84 21.36 17.11 -2.37
CA ARG A 84 21.54 15.67 -2.34
C ARG A 84 20.17 15.05 -2.13
N VAL A 85 19.92 13.98 -2.87
CA VAL A 85 18.72 13.16 -2.71
C VAL A 85 19.12 11.82 -2.16
N PHE A 86 18.35 11.36 -1.19
CA PHE A 86 18.50 10.05 -0.58
C PHE A 86 17.17 9.29 -0.72
N ILE A 87 17.24 7.97 -0.72
CA ILE A 87 16.05 7.14 -0.60
C ILE A 87 15.80 6.87 0.88
N THR A 88 14.54 7.00 1.29
CA THR A 88 14.11 6.74 2.67
C THR A 88 14.50 5.34 3.12
N ASN A 89 15.00 5.27 4.36
CA ASN A 89 15.25 4.03 5.08
C ASN A 89 14.00 3.50 5.79
N GLU A 90 12.83 4.11 5.57
CA GLU A 90 11.57 3.66 6.14
C GLU A 90 11.26 2.21 5.79
N TRP A 91 10.77 1.47 6.77
CA TRP A 91 10.46 0.06 6.60
C TRP A 91 9.12 -0.13 5.88
N CYS A 92 9.12 -1.08 4.94
CA CYS A 92 7.88 -1.64 4.43
C CYS A 92 7.45 -2.79 5.35
N ILE A 93 6.31 -2.66 6.01
CA ILE A 93 5.74 -3.70 6.87
C ILE A 93 5.15 -4.79 5.97
N THR A 94 5.78 -5.96 5.98
CA THR A 94 5.31 -7.13 5.25
C THR A 94 4.04 -7.67 5.90
N ARG A 95 2.95 -7.78 5.14
CA ARG A 95 1.69 -8.34 5.61
C ARG A 95 1.74 -9.87 5.50
N ILE A 96 1.51 -10.55 6.62
CA ILE A 96 1.08 -11.95 6.60
C ILE A 96 -0.40 -11.91 6.26
N LEU A 97 -0.85 -12.72 5.30
CA LEU A 97 -2.27 -12.83 4.94
C LEU A 97 -3.11 -12.88 6.21
N SER A 98 -4.00 -11.90 6.35
CA SER A 98 -4.78 -11.68 7.56
C SER A 98 -5.87 -12.75 7.69
N GLN A 99 -5.50 -14.03 7.83
CA GLN A 99 -6.41 -15.14 8.12
C GLN A 99 -6.51 -15.29 9.63
N THR A 100 -7.22 -14.40 10.32
CA THR A 100 -7.48 -14.58 11.76
C THR A 100 -8.78 -15.35 12.02
N VAL A 101 -8.67 -16.38 12.85
CA VAL A 101 -9.72 -17.35 13.22
C VAL A 101 -10.35 -17.00 14.59
N SER A 102 -10.12 -15.81 15.14
CA SER A 102 -10.55 -15.46 16.51
C SER A 102 -11.91 -14.75 16.57
N GLY A 103 -12.68 -14.95 17.64
CA GLY A 103 -14.01 -14.34 17.81
C GLY A 103 -14.03 -12.80 17.98
N ARG A 104 -12.91 -12.14 18.31
CA ARG A 104 -12.81 -10.67 18.31
C ARG A 104 -12.88 -10.07 16.90
N ASP A 105 -12.63 -10.90 15.89
CA ASP A 105 -12.74 -10.54 14.46
C ASP A 105 -14.21 -10.41 14.03
N GLU A 106 -15.16 -11.10 14.69
CA GLU A 106 -16.54 -11.16 14.17
C GLU A 106 -17.27 -9.82 14.29
N ALA A 107 -17.11 -9.08 15.39
CA ALA A 107 -17.72 -7.76 15.55
C ALA A 107 -17.11 -6.71 14.60
N PHE A 108 -15.83 -6.85 14.23
CA PHE A 108 -15.20 -6.04 13.20
C PHE A 108 -15.79 -6.37 11.83
N ARG A 109 -15.80 -7.66 11.47
CA ARG A 109 -16.35 -8.16 10.20
C ARG A 109 -17.79 -7.74 10.01
N GLN A 110 -18.62 -7.90 11.03
CA GLN A 110 -20.03 -7.53 11.00
C GLN A 110 -20.20 -6.04 10.71
N ARG A 111 -19.52 -5.16 11.45
CA ARG A 111 -19.63 -3.70 11.23
C ARG A 111 -19.17 -3.28 9.83
N VAL A 112 -18.09 -3.87 9.32
CA VAL A 112 -17.60 -3.60 7.95
C VAL A 112 -18.59 -4.11 6.90
N ARG A 113 -19.16 -5.30 7.09
CA ARG A 113 -20.18 -5.88 6.19
C ARG A 113 -21.45 -5.05 6.16
N GLU A 114 -21.93 -4.60 7.32
CA GLU A 114 -23.11 -3.76 7.49
C GLU A 114 -22.92 -2.40 6.82
N ARG A 115 -21.76 -1.77 6.99
CA ARG A 115 -21.42 -0.48 6.35
C ARG A 115 -21.31 -0.64 4.84
N ASP A 116 -20.51 -1.58 4.36
CA ASP A 116 -20.09 -1.59 2.95
C ASP A 116 -21.06 -2.33 2.04
N ARG A 117 -21.55 -3.53 2.44
CA ARG A 117 -22.42 -4.45 1.66
C ARG A 117 -21.96 -4.84 0.24
N LYS A 118 -20.84 -4.32 -0.23
CA LYS A 118 -20.23 -4.58 -1.54
C LYS A 118 -18.71 -4.54 -1.43
N CYS A 119 -18.04 -5.09 -2.44
CA CYS A 119 -16.61 -4.88 -2.58
C CYS A 119 -16.35 -3.42 -2.93
N VAL A 120 -15.76 -2.65 -2.03
CA VAL A 120 -15.58 -1.19 -2.19
C VAL A 120 -14.51 -0.82 -3.23
N ILE A 121 -13.76 -1.81 -3.71
CA ILE A 121 -12.76 -1.66 -4.77
C ILE A 121 -13.38 -1.94 -6.15
N THR A 122 -14.14 -3.02 -6.28
CA THR A 122 -14.71 -3.44 -7.58
C THR A 122 -16.14 -2.94 -7.79
N GLY A 123 -16.83 -2.47 -6.74
CA GLY A 123 -18.23 -2.09 -6.74
C GLY A 123 -19.21 -3.27 -6.78
N VAL A 124 -18.72 -4.51 -6.79
CA VAL A 124 -19.59 -5.71 -6.87
C VAL A 124 -20.34 -5.87 -5.56
N ALA A 125 -21.67 -5.73 -5.62
CA ALA A 125 -22.56 -5.83 -4.48
C ALA A 125 -22.80 -7.27 -4.05
N ASN A 126 -22.90 -7.50 -2.73
CA ASN A 126 -23.44 -8.74 -2.22
C ASN A 126 -24.98 -8.70 -2.38
N PRO A 127 -25.59 -9.61 -3.15
CA PRO A 127 -27.04 -9.58 -3.36
C PRO A 127 -27.82 -9.59 -2.04
N ASP A 128 -28.92 -8.83 -1.96
CA ASP A 128 -29.70 -8.70 -0.73
C ASP A 128 -30.18 -10.04 -0.17
N ARG A 129 -30.47 -11.01 -1.05
CA ARG A 129 -30.80 -12.38 -0.65
C ARG A 129 -29.67 -13.05 0.13
N LEU A 130 -28.42 -12.87 -0.30
CA LEU A 130 -27.24 -13.44 0.40
C LEU A 130 -26.96 -12.67 1.69
N VAL A 131 -27.09 -11.34 1.68
CA VAL A 131 -26.97 -10.51 2.89
C VAL A 131 -28.01 -10.94 3.95
N ALA A 132 -29.25 -11.17 3.57
CA ALA A 132 -30.32 -11.64 4.47
C ALA A 132 -30.05 -13.05 5.04
N LEU A 133 -29.31 -13.89 4.30
CA LEU A 133 -28.86 -15.20 4.75
C LEU A 133 -27.53 -15.15 5.52
N ASN A 134 -26.98 -13.95 5.74
CA ASN A 134 -25.64 -13.73 6.29
C ASN A 134 -24.53 -14.49 5.52
N ASP A 135 -24.72 -14.67 4.22
CA ASP A 135 -23.74 -15.32 3.34
C ASP A 135 -22.76 -14.28 2.78
N TRP A 136 -21.53 -14.33 3.32
CA TRP A 136 -20.40 -13.49 2.91
C TRP A 136 -19.24 -14.30 2.36
N SER A 137 -19.49 -15.54 1.90
CA SER A 137 -18.46 -16.50 1.49
C SER A 137 -17.45 -15.97 0.46
N SER A 138 -17.87 -15.04 -0.41
CA SER A 138 -17.01 -14.40 -1.44
C SER A 138 -16.35 -13.09 -0.99
N TYR A 139 -16.65 -12.60 0.21
CA TYR A 139 -16.25 -11.29 0.72
C TYR A 139 -15.44 -11.40 2.02
N HIS A 140 -14.34 -10.65 2.08
CA HIS A 140 -13.52 -10.52 3.28
C HIS A 140 -13.59 -9.08 3.80
N ALA A 141 -13.75 -8.92 5.11
CA ALA A 141 -13.45 -7.65 5.78
C ALA A 141 -11.93 -7.58 5.95
N ALA A 142 -11.30 -6.73 5.16
CA ALA A 142 -9.85 -6.55 5.13
C ALA A 142 -9.46 -5.40 6.06
N HIS A 143 -8.55 -5.64 7.00
CA HIS A 143 -7.94 -4.53 7.72
C HIS A 143 -7.05 -3.70 6.78
N ILE A 144 -7.04 -2.38 6.93
CA ILE A 144 -6.14 -1.49 6.20
C ILE A 144 -4.77 -1.56 6.86
N PHE A 145 -4.72 -1.29 8.17
CA PHE A 145 -3.59 -1.57 9.01
C PHE A 145 -3.64 -3.02 9.48
N PRO A 146 -2.64 -3.87 9.19
CA PRO A 146 -2.70 -5.28 9.49
C PRO A 146 -2.77 -5.55 11.00
N LEU A 147 -3.64 -6.49 11.39
CA LEU A 147 -3.76 -6.94 12.77
C LEU A 147 -2.44 -7.52 13.32
N SER A 148 -1.61 -8.11 12.46
CA SER A 148 -0.30 -8.65 12.86
C SER A 148 0.68 -7.58 13.36
N GLY A 149 0.47 -6.31 13.02
CA GLY A 149 1.29 -5.16 13.42
C GLY A 149 0.68 -4.31 14.53
N GLU A 150 -0.26 -4.84 15.31
CA GLU A 150 -0.94 -4.11 16.40
C GLU A 150 0.04 -3.47 17.40
N ASP A 151 1.10 -4.18 17.79
CA ASP A 151 2.12 -3.64 18.69
C ASP A 151 2.78 -2.38 18.12
N TRP A 152 3.08 -2.38 16.82
CA TRP A 152 3.66 -1.23 16.14
C TRP A 152 2.64 -0.11 15.97
N PHE A 153 1.39 -0.45 15.69
CA PHE A 153 0.27 0.50 15.65
C PHE A 153 0.14 1.27 16.97
N ILE A 154 0.25 0.58 18.11
CA ILE A 154 0.20 1.20 19.44
C ILE A 154 1.46 2.03 19.71
N ARG A 155 2.66 1.47 19.50
CA ARG A 155 3.94 2.13 19.84
C ARG A 155 4.17 3.43 19.06
N ASN A 156 3.67 3.52 17.83
CA ASN A 156 3.74 4.74 17.01
C ASN A 156 2.53 5.67 17.22
N SER A 157 1.72 5.39 18.25
CA SER A 157 0.52 6.14 18.62
C SER A 157 -0.53 6.21 17.51
N PHE A 158 -0.55 5.28 16.55
CA PHE A 158 -1.50 5.25 15.43
C PHE A 158 -2.92 4.88 15.85
N SER A 159 -3.08 4.31 17.04
CA SER A 159 -4.37 4.16 17.72
C SER A 159 -5.18 5.46 17.81
N ARG A 160 -4.52 6.62 17.78
CA ARG A 160 -5.16 7.95 17.76
C ARG A 160 -6.02 8.19 16.51
N TRP A 161 -5.77 7.48 15.41
CA TRP A 161 -6.55 7.61 14.18
C TRP A 161 -7.92 6.94 14.29
N SER A 162 -8.08 5.96 15.18
CA SER A 162 -9.35 5.33 15.48
C SER A 162 -10.13 6.18 16.49
N THR A 163 -11.25 6.76 16.07
CA THR A 163 -12.03 7.69 16.92
C THR A 163 -13.20 7.01 17.62
N ASN A 164 -13.68 5.88 17.11
CA ASN A 164 -14.83 5.14 17.65
C ASN A 164 -14.39 3.99 18.59
N ARG A 165 -13.36 4.25 19.42
CA ARG A 165 -12.80 3.26 20.35
C ARG A 165 -13.71 3.09 21.58
N ALA A 166 -13.95 1.84 21.97
CA ALA A 166 -14.78 1.50 23.13
C ALA A 166 -13.98 1.51 24.46
N GLY A 167 -13.45 2.67 24.83
CA GLY A 167 -12.67 2.87 26.06
C GLY A 167 -11.17 2.57 25.93
N GLU A 168 -10.44 2.68 27.04
CA GLU A 168 -8.96 2.70 27.05
C GLU A 168 -8.29 1.38 26.63
N ARG A 169 -9.00 0.25 26.75
CA ARG A 169 -8.47 -1.07 26.36
C ARG A 169 -8.65 -1.38 24.87
N ASP A 170 -9.48 -0.60 24.17
CA ASP A 170 -9.65 -0.73 22.74
C ASP A 170 -8.50 0.01 22.03
N THR A 171 -7.62 -0.76 21.42
CA THR A 171 -6.46 -0.23 20.69
C THR A 171 -6.90 0.51 19.42
N GLY A 172 -8.12 0.25 18.92
CA GLY A 172 -8.63 0.73 17.64
C GLY A 172 -8.27 -0.15 16.45
N ILE A 173 -7.44 -1.18 16.61
CA ILE A 173 -7.01 -2.04 15.49
C ILE A 173 -8.20 -2.75 14.82
N ASN A 174 -9.20 -3.14 15.61
CA ASN A 174 -10.44 -3.78 15.16
C ASN A 174 -11.59 -2.76 15.00
N SER A 175 -11.27 -1.48 14.85
CA SER A 175 -12.27 -0.47 14.48
C SER A 175 -12.75 -0.72 13.05
N CYS A 176 -14.05 -0.53 12.81
CA CYS A 176 -14.62 -0.51 11.45
C CYS A 176 -13.92 0.52 10.54
N GLN A 177 -13.40 1.61 11.13
CA GLN A 177 -12.64 2.65 10.43
C GLN A 177 -11.32 2.13 9.84
N ASN A 178 -10.81 1.01 10.36
CA ASN A 178 -9.64 0.29 9.85
C ASN A 178 -10.01 -0.86 8.90
N GLY A 179 -11.26 -0.97 8.46
CA GLY A 179 -11.73 -2.08 7.65
C GLY A 179 -12.32 -1.65 6.31
N LEU A 180 -12.17 -2.49 5.30
CA LEU A 180 -12.84 -2.38 4.00
C LEU A 180 -13.38 -3.75 3.59
N LEU A 181 -14.60 -3.81 3.04
CA LEU A 181 -15.14 -5.03 2.48
C LEU A 181 -14.63 -5.23 1.05
N MET A 182 -14.01 -6.37 0.78
CA MET A 182 -13.45 -6.69 -0.54
C MET A 182 -13.84 -8.10 -0.97
N LEU A 183 -13.89 -8.36 -2.27
CA LEU A 183 -13.88 -9.74 -2.77
C LEU A 183 -12.59 -10.43 -2.30
N SER A 184 -12.66 -11.72 -1.97
CA SER A 184 -11.53 -12.48 -1.43
C SER A 184 -10.23 -12.35 -2.26
N HIS A 185 -10.33 -12.48 -3.59
CA HIS A 185 -9.19 -12.34 -4.49
C HIS A 185 -8.66 -10.90 -4.61
N ILE A 186 -9.48 -9.88 -4.32
CA ILE A 186 -9.04 -8.47 -4.28
C ILE A 186 -8.32 -8.19 -2.96
N HIS A 187 -8.81 -8.75 -1.85
CA HIS A 187 -8.15 -8.68 -0.55
C HIS A 187 -6.71 -9.23 -0.65
N GLU A 188 -6.49 -10.34 -1.37
CA GLU A 188 -5.13 -10.86 -1.60
C GLU A 188 -4.21 -9.87 -2.34
N LYS A 189 -4.74 -9.11 -3.30
CA LYS A 189 -3.95 -8.08 -4.01
C LYS A 189 -3.68 -6.86 -3.13
N PHE A 190 -4.64 -6.50 -2.28
CA PHE A 190 -4.50 -5.42 -1.31
C PHE A 190 -3.45 -5.75 -0.25
N ASP A 191 -3.52 -6.94 0.38
CA ASP A 191 -2.55 -7.40 1.38
C ASP A 191 -1.12 -7.51 0.80
N ASN A 192 -0.99 -7.87 -0.47
CA ASN A 192 0.29 -7.91 -1.17
C ASN A 192 0.75 -6.56 -1.73
N PHE A 193 0.07 -5.45 -1.41
CA PHE A 193 0.36 -4.12 -1.92
C PHE A 193 0.36 -4.01 -3.45
N SER A 194 -0.28 -4.92 -4.17
CA SER A 194 -0.44 -4.80 -5.62
C SER A 194 -1.48 -3.73 -5.98
N ILE A 195 -2.38 -3.42 -5.04
CA ILE A 195 -3.39 -2.38 -5.15
C ILE A 195 -3.33 -1.52 -3.88
N SER A 196 -3.52 -0.21 -4.02
CA SER A 196 -3.78 0.68 -2.90
C SER A 196 -4.70 1.83 -3.31
N ILE A 197 -5.06 2.69 -2.35
CA ILE A 197 -5.96 3.82 -2.54
C ILE A 197 -5.21 5.05 -2.08
N ASN A 198 -5.16 6.08 -2.93
CA ASN A 198 -4.60 7.37 -2.55
C ASN A 198 -5.75 8.31 -2.12
N PRO A 199 -5.96 8.54 -0.80
CA PRO A 199 -7.01 9.45 -0.35
C PRO A 199 -6.76 10.90 -0.79
N ASP A 200 -5.49 11.28 -1.02
CA ASP A 200 -5.09 12.63 -1.45
C ASP A 200 -5.26 12.88 -2.96
N ASP A 201 -5.64 11.84 -3.71
CA ASP A 201 -5.96 11.93 -5.14
C ASP A 201 -7.39 11.45 -5.39
N ASN A 202 -8.35 12.08 -4.68
CA ASN A 202 -9.78 11.78 -4.78
C ASN A 202 -10.12 10.29 -4.54
N TYR A 203 -9.39 9.64 -3.63
CA TYR A 203 -9.53 8.21 -3.34
C TYR A 203 -9.32 7.30 -4.55
N ARG A 204 -8.46 7.71 -5.49
CA ARG A 204 -8.14 6.90 -6.67
C ARG A 204 -7.44 5.60 -6.28
N ILE A 205 -7.89 4.51 -6.89
CA ILE A 205 -7.31 3.17 -6.77
C ILE A 205 -6.10 3.10 -7.69
N ILE A 206 -4.95 2.76 -7.13
CA ILE A 206 -3.67 2.64 -7.82
C ILE A 206 -3.26 1.17 -7.83
N THR A 207 -2.95 0.67 -9.02
CA THR A 207 -2.41 -0.67 -9.25
C THR A 207 -0.92 -0.55 -9.53
N PHE A 208 -0.11 -1.31 -8.78
CA PHE A 208 1.35 -1.33 -8.88
C PHE A 208 1.88 -2.54 -9.67
N ARG A 209 0.96 -3.43 -10.08
CA ARG A 209 1.18 -4.65 -10.88
C ARG A 209 0.04 -4.75 -11.90
N ASP A 210 0.05 -5.80 -12.72
CA ASP A 210 -0.97 -6.07 -13.73
C ASP A 210 -2.39 -5.86 -13.20
N ASP A 211 -3.15 -4.99 -13.87
CA ASP A 211 -4.53 -4.64 -13.51
C ASP A 211 -5.53 -5.63 -14.10
N VAL A 212 -5.39 -6.90 -13.76
CA VAL A 212 -6.20 -8.00 -14.30
C VAL A 212 -7.70 -7.81 -14.01
N PHE A 213 -8.04 -7.05 -12.97
CA PHE A 213 -9.43 -6.81 -12.54
C PHE A 213 -9.98 -5.47 -13.00
N ASN A 214 -9.23 -4.69 -13.79
CA ASN A 214 -9.62 -3.36 -14.29
C ASN A 214 -10.12 -2.43 -13.17
N VAL A 215 -9.37 -2.37 -12.06
CA VAL A 215 -9.70 -1.54 -10.91
C VAL A 215 -8.85 -0.27 -10.82
N GLY A 216 -7.73 -0.23 -11.54
CA GLY A 216 -6.84 0.92 -11.60
C GLY A 216 -7.57 2.15 -12.14
N GLY A 217 -7.34 3.30 -11.50
CA GLY A 217 -7.95 4.59 -11.88
C GLY A 217 -9.40 4.77 -11.43
N ARG A 218 -10.09 3.72 -10.97
CA ARG A 218 -11.40 3.84 -10.32
C ARG A 218 -11.26 4.53 -8.97
N LEU A 219 -12.39 4.98 -8.42
CA LEU A 219 -12.42 5.57 -7.08
C LEU A 219 -12.88 4.54 -6.05
N LEU A 220 -12.33 4.62 -4.84
CA LEU A 220 -12.87 3.88 -3.69
C LEU A 220 -14.34 4.24 -3.50
N ASP A 221 -15.17 3.21 -3.33
CA ASP A 221 -16.61 3.38 -3.24
C ASP A 221 -16.99 4.31 -2.07
N PRO A 222 -17.83 5.34 -2.31
CA PRO A 222 -18.17 6.32 -1.28
C PRO A 222 -18.86 5.72 -0.05
N VAL A 223 -19.48 4.53 -0.16
CA VAL A 223 -20.21 3.90 0.96
C VAL A 223 -19.35 3.71 2.22
N CYS A 224 -18.04 3.47 2.05
CA CYS A 224 -17.15 3.23 3.17
C CYS A 224 -16.51 4.50 3.74
N ARG A 225 -16.81 5.67 3.16
CA ARG A 225 -16.17 6.96 3.42
C ARG A 225 -17.17 8.12 3.45
N ASP A 226 -18.38 7.85 3.90
CA ASP A 226 -19.38 8.89 4.14
C ASP A 226 -18.93 9.79 5.31
N PRO A 227 -18.69 11.09 5.11
CA PRO A 227 -18.22 11.97 6.18
C PRO A 227 -19.22 12.12 7.33
N SER A 228 -20.49 11.75 7.14
CA SER A 228 -21.51 11.74 8.19
C SER A 228 -21.57 10.45 9.01
N ASP A 229 -20.93 9.37 8.54
CA ASP A 229 -20.83 8.10 9.26
C ASP A 229 -19.57 8.09 10.14
N GLU A 230 -19.76 7.96 11.46
CA GLU A 230 -18.66 7.82 12.42
C GLU A 230 -17.79 6.57 12.17
N ASN A 231 -18.31 5.58 11.46
CA ASN A 231 -17.61 4.35 11.10
C ASN A 231 -16.88 4.42 9.77
N SER A 232 -16.90 5.58 9.09
CA SER A 232 -16.16 5.78 7.85
C SER A 232 -14.68 5.51 8.00
N VAL A 233 -14.11 4.96 6.94
CA VAL A 233 -12.69 4.69 6.83
C VAL A 233 -11.87 5.96 7.11
N ARG A 234 -10.76 5.79 7.81
CA ARG A 234 -9.85 6.91 8.12
C ARG A 234 -8.84 7.11 7.01
N ASP A 235 -8.77 8.34 6.51
CA ASP A 235 -7.80 8.75 5.49
C ASP A 235 -6.36 8.49 5.94
N GLU A 236 -6.05 8.63 7.23
CA GLU A 236 -4.73 8.35 7.77
C GLU A 236 -4.31 6.88 7.58
N LEU A 237 -5.26 5.95 7.71
CA LEU A 237 -5.02 4.53 7.50
C LEU A 237 -4.82 4.22 6.01
N LEU A 238 -5.66 4.81 5.14
CA LEU A 238 -5.50 4.68 3.69
C LEU A 238 -4.15 5.26 3.22
N ARG A 239 -3.79 6.44 3.71
CA ARG A 239 -2.51 7.11 3.41
C ARG A 239 -1.32 6.28 3.90
N TRP A 240 -1.43 5.67 5.09
CA TRP A 240 -0.44 4.74 5.58
C TRP A 240 -0.28 3.54 4.64
N HIS A 241 -1.38 2.87 4.27
CA HIS A 241 -1.31 1.71 3.37
C HIS A 241 -0.76 2.07 2.00
N PHE A 242 -1.14 3.23 1.46
CA PHE A 242 -0.60 3.74 0.20
C PHE A 242 0.91 3.96 0.27
N ARG A 243 1.39 4.55 1.37
CA ARG A 243 2.82 4.72 1.63
C ARG A 243 3.56 3.38 1.64
N GLN A 244 3.02 2.37 2.31
CA GLN A 244 3.58 1.02 2.32
C GLN A 244 3.62 0.41 0.91
N ALA A 245 2.56 0.60 0.12
CA ALA A 245 2.53 0.10 -1.25
C ALA A 245 3.56 0.76 -2.17
N VAL A 246 3.80 2.07 -1.99
CA VAL A 246 4.89 2.78 -2.68
C VAL A 246 6.25 2.23 -2.26
N LEU A 247 6.50 2.04 -0.96
CA LEU A 247 7.75 1.46 -0.46
C LEU A 247 7.99 0.04 -0.99
N ALA A 248 6.94 -0.79 -1.05
CA ALA A 248 7.01 -2.17 -1.51
C ALA A 248 7.32 -2.29 -3.00
N ASN A 249 6.74 -1.42 -3.84
CA ASN A 249 6.77 -1.62 -5.30
C ASN A 249 7.73 -0.71 -6.03
N ILE A 250 8.00 0.49 -5.50
CA ILE A 250 8.71 1.54 -6.24
C ILE A 250 10.16 1.70 -5.76
N ARG A 251 10.40 1.50 -4.47
CA ARG A 251 11.75 1.54 -3.90
C ARG A 251 12.62 0.47 -4.54
N ARG A 252 13.91 0.74 -4.71
CA ARG A 252 14.86 -0.32 -5.06
C ARG A 252 14.91 -1.35 -3.93
N ASP A 253 14.96 -2.62 -4.28
CA ASP A 253 15.29 -3.68 -3.32
C ASP A 253 16.69 -3.40 -2.72
N PHE A 254 16.91 -3.81 -1.47
CA PHE A 254 18.20 -3.60 -0.83
C PHE A 254 19.34 -4.22 -1.68
N PRO A 255 20.56 -3.64 -1.67
CA PRO A 255 21.66 -4.14 -2.49
C PRO A 255 21.93 -5.63 -2.21
N PRO A 256 22.31 -6.45 -3.22
CA PRO A 256 22.75 -7.81 -2.97
C PRO A 256 23.86 -7.82 -1.90
N GLY A 257 23.66 -8.56 -0.80
CA GLY A 257 24.57 -8.59 0.35
C GLY A 257 24.14 -7.73 1.56
N SER A 258 23.02 -6.99 1.47
CA SER A 258 22.37 -6.43 2.66
C SER A 258 21.94 -7.58 3.57
N ASP A 259 22.25 -7.49 4.87
CA ASP A 259 21.86 -8.48 5.87
C ASP A 259 20.35 -8.42 6.12
N MET A 260 19.60 -8.97 5.18
CA MET A 260 18.15 -9.02 5.20
C MET A 260 17.62 -9.71 6.47
N VAL A 261 18.40 -10.65 7.04
CA VAL A 261 18.08 -11.34 8.31
C VAL A 261 18.32 -10.42 9.51
N GLY A 262 19.45 -9.71 9.56
CA GLY A 262 19.73 -8.70 10.57
C GLY A 262 18.74 -7.54 10.54
N GLU A 263 18.28 -7.16 9.36
CA GLU A 263 17.26 -6.15 9.14
C GLU A 263 15.86 -6.61 9.58
N ILE A 264 15.47 -7.85 9.28
CA ILE A 264 14.27 -8.48 9.82
C ILE A 264 14.34 -8.50 11.35
N ARG A 265 15.49 -8.92 11.91
CA ARG A 265 15.76 -8.98 13.35
C ARG A 265 15.65 -7.62 14.05
N ASN A 266 16.06 -6.55 13.39
CA ASN A 266 16.12 -5.21 13.98
C ASN A 266 14.82 -4.40 13.78
N GLY A 267 13.88 -4.86 12.95
CA GLY A 267 12.57 -4.22 12.79
C GLY A 267 11.49 -4.71 13.78
N PRO A 268 10.30 -4.09 13.78
CA PRO A 268 9.16 -4.50 14.62
C PRO A 268 8.64 -5.91 14.27
N ASP A 269 8.26 -6.74 15.23
CA ASP A 269 7.75 -8.11 14.96
C ASP A 269 8.74 -9.04 14.20
N ALA A 270 10.03 -8.90 14.49
CA ALA A 270 11.13 -9.68 13.89
C ALA A 270 10.87 -11.20 13.78
N VAL A 271 10.29 -11.81 14.82
CA VAL A 271 10.01 -13.26 14.87
C VAL A 271 8.96 -13.65 13.83
N LYS A 272 7.82 -12.97 13.80
CA LYS A 272 6.74 -13.23 12.83
C LYS A 272 7.20 -12.96 11.39
N ARG A 273 8.06 -11.96 11.20
CA ARG A 273 8.65 -11.64 9.88
C ARG A 273 9.70 -12.67 9.45
N MET A 274 10.51 -13.20 10.38
CA MET A 274 11.39 -14.33 10.11
C MET A 274 10.58 -15.55 9.70
N GLU A 275 9.48 -15.85 10.40
CA GLU A 275 8.58 -16.95 10.04
C GLU A 275 7.97 -16.75 8.65
N ALA A 276 7.41 -15.57 8.36
CA ALA A 276 6.84 -15.26 7.04
C ALA A 276 7.87 -15.35 5.90
N GLU A 277 9.11 -14.88 6.15
CA GLU A 277 10.21 -14.96 5.18
C GLU A 277 10.68 -16.40 4.97
N LEU A 278 10.78 -17.19 6.04
CA LEU A 278 11.09 -18.63 5.98
C LEU A 278 9.99 -19.39 5.21
N PHE A 279 8.71 -19.12 5.47
CA PHE A 279 7.60 -19.70 4.72
C PHE A 279 7.62 -19.32 3.23
N SER A 280 7.94 -18.07 2.90
CA SER A 280 8.01 -17.62 1.50
C SER A 280 9.21 -18.23 0.76
N ARG A 281 10.34 -18.49 1.44
CA ARG A 281 11.55 -19.10 0.84
C ARG A 281 11.46 -20.61 0.73
N LEU A 282 10.91 -21.27 1.75
CA LEU A 282 10.74 -22.73 1.78
C LEU A 282 9.53 -23.19 0.97
N GLY A 283 8.49 -22.36 0.83
CA GLY A 283 7.34 -22.62 -0.06
C GLY A 283 7.69 -22.57 -1.55
N GLY A 284 8.84 -21.99 -1.91
CA GLY A 284 9.40 -22.05 -3.28
C GLY A 284 10.22 -23.31 -3.56
N LEU A 285 10.40 -24.20 -2.58
CA LEU A 285 11.23 -25.41 -2.65
C LEU A 285 10.42 -26.72 -2.69
N SER A 286 9.15 -26.69 -3.13
CA SER A 286 8.31 -27.88 -3.27
C SER A 286 7.71 -27.89 -4.68
N LEU A 287 7.95 -28.82 -5.61
CA LEU A 287 8.73 -30.07 -5.69
C LEU A 287 9.25 -30.16 -7.14
N THR A 288 10.49 -30.57 -7.33
CA THR A 288 10.85 -31.45 -8.47
C THR A 288 10.52 -32.88 -8.09
#